data_AF-A0A4Y2BFY7-F1
#
_entry.id   AF-A0A4Y2BFY7-F1
#
_cell.length_a   1.000
_cell.length_b   1.000
_cell.length_c   1.000
_cell.angle_alpha   90.00
_cell.angle_beta   90.00
_cell.angle_gamma   90.00
#
_symmetry.space_group_name_H-M   'P 1'
#
loop_
_entity.id
_entity.type
_entity.pdbx_description
1 polymer ?
#
loop_
_entity_poly.entity_id
_entity_poly.type
_entity_poly.pdbx_seq_one_letter_code
_entity_poly.pdbx_strand_id
1 'polypeptide(L)'
;MFHEETVLQYTKEKLLANECNKKRFIELLKKALQKANICVQQAVEDADLTIVNTAISVAPQYDYVRVVGEDIDLLVLLTVLTSTHGNVFFQKCGRGKTPDSYYSTTTYNHKFSNELLVIHAISGCDITSALFGQGKNKFISLFLKHDKLLNRSATFLNPQATTEQVTEAGENVLVALYGGDPATQNLDELRYHSFVKAAAKTKFNLARLPPTTDAAQLHAMRSYHQVQTWFGNEKDPLKWAGCTLHQASFLRNQRRIQHQSPSFNAFPVLAKKSCENPMPVILDNESEEGDAPAPIDMVDEQLECEDIE
;
A
#
# COMPACT_ATOMS: atom_id res chain seq x y z
N MET A 1 10.23 -32.41 -9.28
CA MET A 1 10.22 -31.76 -7.95
C MET A 1 11.28 -30.67 -8.00
N PHE A 2 10.98 -29.42 -7.65
CA PHE A 2 11.94 -28.32 -7.82
C PHE A 2 13.14 -28.42 -6.85
N HIS A 3 14.34 -28.20 -7.36
CA HIS A 3 15.65 -28.17 -6.67
C HIS A 3 16.66 -27.35 -7.49
N GLU A 4 17.86 -27.11 -6.95
CA GLU A 4 18.89 -26.21 -7.52
C GLU A 4 19.25 -26.53 -8.99
N GLU A 5 19.43 -27.82 -9.32
CA GLU A 5 19.76 -28.27 -10.68
C GLU A 5 18.53 -28.42 -11.61
N THR A 6 17.32 -28.02 -11.18
CA THR A 6 16.11 -28.20 -12.00
C THR A 6 16.14 -27.27 -13.20
N VAL A 7 16.15 -27.86 -14.41
CA VAL A 7 15.89 -27.11 -15.65
C VAL A 7 14.39 -26.80 -15.72
N LEU A 8 14.03 -25.52 -15.70
CA LEU A 8 12.63 -25.09 -15.77
C LEU A 8 12.06 -25.32 -17.17
N GLN A 9 11.10 -26.24 -17.27
CA GLN A 9 10.40 -26.57 -18.52
C GLN A 9 8.96 -26.00 -18.56
N TYR A 10 8.60 -25.20 -17.57
CA TYR A 10 7.27 -24.64 -17.40
C TYR A 10 7.36 -23.16 -17.03
N THR A 11 6.25 -22.45 -17.21
CA THR A 11 6.20 -20.99 -16.98
C THR A 11 6.36 -20.65 -15.50
N LYS A 12 6.72 -19.38 -15.23
CA LYS A 12 6.83 -18.83 -13.87
C LYS A 12 5.54 -19.07 -13.07
N GLU A 13 4.39 -18.83 -13.68
CA GLU A 13 3.08 -18.95 -13.04
C GLU A 13 2.83 -20.41 -12.62
N LYS A 14 3.18 -21.37 -13.48
CA LYS A 14 3.04 -22.80 -13.18
C LYS A 14 4.02 -23.29 -12.10
N LEU A 15 5.22 -22.71 -12.03
CA LEU A 15 6.17 -22.97 -10.95
C LEU A 15 5.62 -22.48 -9.62
N LEU A 16 5.22 -21.22 -9.60
CA LEU A 16 4.77 -20.53 -8.41
C LEU A 16 3.40 -21.02 -7.97
N ALA A 17 2.51 -21.53 -8.83
CA ALA A 17 1.24 -22.10 -8.39
C ALA A 17 1.39 -23.31 -7.43
N ASN A 18 2.56 -23.94 -7.34
CA ASN A 18 2.84 -25.03 -6.41
C ASN A 18 3.51 -24.51 -5.13
N GLU A 19 2.79 -24.59 -4.01
CA GLU A 19 3.26 -24.12 -2.70
C GLU A 19 4.59 -24.76 -2.22
N CYS A 20 4.82 -26.04 -2.53
CA CYS A 20 6.10 -26.68 -2.20
C CYS A 20 7.25 -26.11 -3.05
N ASN A 21 7.00 -25.81 -4.32
CA ASN A 21 7.99 -25.18 -5.18
C ASN A 21 8.27 -23.74 -4.75
N LYS A 22 7.24 -22.94 -4.40
CA LYS A 22 7.42 -21.58 -3.85
C LYS A 22 8.37 -21.60 -2.64
N LYS A 23 8.06 -22.43 -1.64
CA LYS A 23 8.88 -22.53 -0.41
C LYS A 23 10.33 -22.91 -0.71
N ARG A 24 10.54 -23.87 -1.61
CA ARG A 24 11.89 -24.29 -2.00
C ARG A 24 12.62 -23.22 -2.79
N PHE A 25 11.93 -22.50 -3.67
CA PHE A 25 12.48 -21.38 -4.41
C PHE A 25 12.97 -20.28 -3.48
N ILE A 26 12.15 -19.88 -2.50
CA ILE A 26 12.53 -18.88 -1.49
C ILE A 26 13.74 -19.34 -0.68
N GLU A 27 13.78 -20.60 -0.24
CA GLU A 27 14.93 -21.15 0.49
C GLU A 27 16.21 -21.18 -0.35
N LEU A 28 16.13 -21.56 -1.62
CA LEU A 28 17.29 -21.54 -2.52
C LEU A 28 17.77 -20.11 -2.79
N LEU A 29 16.85 -19.18 -3.03
CA LEU A 29 17.17 -17.78 -3.27
C LEU A 29 17.82 -17.14 -2.04
N LYS A 30 17.27 -17.38 -0.85
CA LYS A 30 17.85 -16.97 0.44
C LYS A 30 19.29 -17.47 0.59
N LYS A 31 19.54 -18.75 0.34
CA LYS A 31 20.89 -19.33 0.42
C LYS A 31 21.85 -18.71 -0.61
N ALA A 32 21.40 -18.51 -1.84
CA ALA A 32 22.20 -17.90 -2.90
C ALA A 32 22.61 -16.46 -2.55
N LEU A 33 21.68 -15.67 -2.02
CA LEU A 33 21.93 -14.31 -1.54
C LEU A 33 22.90 -14.32 -0.35
N GLN A 34 22.65 -15.15 0.67
CA GLN A 34 23.55 -15.27 1.83
C GLN A 34 24.97 -15.68 1.42
N LYS A 35 25.11 -16.57 0.43
CA LYS A 35 26.41 -16.96 -0.15
C LYS A 35 27.11 -15.79 -0.87
N ALA A 36 26.35 -14.84 -1.39
CA ALA A 36 26.85 -13.58 -1.94
C ALA A 36 27.08 -12.50 -0.86
N ASN A 37 27.15 -12.89 0.42
CA ASN A 37 27.28 -12.02 1.59
C ASN A 37 26.13 -11.03 1.77
N ILE A 38 24.97 -11.31 1.18
CA ILE A 38 23.78 -10.48 1.30
C ILE A 38 22.99 -10.88 2.55
N CYS A 39 22.68 -9.90 3.40
CA CYS A 39 21.74 -10.11 4.49
C CYS A 39 20.33 -10.29 3.94
N VAL A 40 19.64 -11.36 4.37
CA VAL A 40 18.29 -11.70 3.92
C VAL A 40 17.36 -11.74 5.12
N GLN A 41 16.26 -11.01 5.03
CA GLN A 41 15.12 -11.13 5.92
C GLN A 41 13.94 -11.68 5.14
N GLN A 42 13.20 -12.60 5.77
CA GLN A 42 12.00 -13.18 5.19
C GLN A 42 10.81 -12.66 5.99
N ALA A 43 9.92 -11.93 5.33
CA ALA A 43 8.68 -11.52 5.95
C ALA A 43 7.80 -12.74 6.22
N VAL A 44 7.07 -12.71 7.33
CA VAL A 44 6.10 -13.76 7.66
C VAL A 44 4.87 -13.65 6.74
N GLU A 45 4.56 -12.42 6.32
CA GLU A 45 3.42 -12.06 5.49
C GLU A 45 3.86 -11.08 4.40
N ASP A 46 3.20 -9.93 4.31
CA ASP A 46 3.58 -8.80 3.48
C ASP A 46 4.93 -8.19 3.94
N ALA A 47 5.85 -7.95 3.00
CA ALA A 47 7.12 -7.32 3.32
C ALA A 47 7.10 -5.81 3.23
N ASP A 48 6.08 -5.15 2.69
CA ASP A 48 6.14 -3.70 2.46
C ASP A 48 6.47 -2.92 3.73
N LEU A 49 5.74 -3.20 4.81
CA LEU A 49 5.99 -2.55 6.10
C LEU A 49 7.36 -2.93 6.68
N THR A 50 7.82 -4.17 6.44
CA THR A 50 9.14 -4.65 6.90
C THR A 50 10.26 -3.92 6.16
N ILE A 51 10.14 -3.74 4.84
CA ILE A 51 11.06 -3.00 3.99
C ILE A 51 11.15 -1.55 4.47
N VAL A 52 10.00 -0.90 4.67
CA VAL A 52 9.92 0.51 5.09
C VAL A 52 10.52 0.73 6.48
N ASN A 53 10.12 -0.09 7.47
CA ASN A 53 10.66 0.00 8.83
C ASN A 53 12.17 -0.29 8.86
N THR A 54 12.63 -1.21 8.03
CA THR A 54 14.05 -1.49 7.88
C THR A 54 14.77 -0.26 7.31
N ALA A 55 14.25 0.40 6.28
CA ALA A 55 14.82 1.64 5.75
C ALA A 55 14.84 2.78 6.79
N ILE A 56 13.80 2.93 7.60
CA ILE A 56 13.73 3.93 8.66
C ILE A 56 14.78 3.65 9.75
N SER A 57 14.89 2.41 10.21
CA SER A 57 15.79 2.05 11.33
C SER A 57 17.26 2.27 11.01
N VAL A 58 17.63 2.26 9.72
CA VAL A 58 19.01 2.49 9.26
C VAL A 58 19.34 3.88 8.83
N ALA A 59 18.31 4.67 8.52
CA ALA A 59 18.48 6.02 8.01
C ALA A 59 19.47 6.85 8.87
N PRO A 60 19.47 6.75 10.22
CA PRO A 60 20.44 7.50 11.04
C PRO A 60 21.90 7.08 10.88
N GLN A 61 22.17 5.86 10.38
CA GLN A 61 23.52 5.28 10.32
C GLN A 61 24.25 5.60 9.02
N TYR A 62 23.53 6.15 8.04
CA TYR A 62 24.00 6.22 6.65
C TYR A 62 23.64 7.54 5.99
N ASP A 63 24.53 8.04 5.13
CA ASP A 63 24.30 9.31 4.44
C ASP A 63 23.13 9.21 3.44
N TYR A 64 22.91 8.01 2.87
CA TYR A 64 21.85 7.73 1.90
C TYR A 64 21.34 6.30 2.07
N VAL A 65 20.02 6.15 2.08
CA VAL A 65 19.31 4.87 2.12
C VAL A 65 18.42 4.75 0.90
N ARG A 66 18.47 3.59 0.24
CA ARG A 66 17.73 3.33 -0.99
C ARG A 66 16.86 2.09 -0.83
N VAL A 67 15.57 2.27 -1.05
CA VAL A 67 14.59 1.20 -1.15
C VAL A 67 14.34 0.93 -2.63
N VAL A 68 14.57 -0.30 -3.07
CA VAL A 68 14.41 -0.70 -4.47
C VAL A 68 13.18 -1.59 -4.58
N GLY A 69 12.24 -1.22 -5.43
CA GLY A 69 11.00 -1.99 -5.62
C GLY A 69 10.26 -1.58 -6.88
N GLU A 70 9.38 -2.45 -7.38
CA GLU A 70 8.45 -2.09 -8.47
C GLU A 70 7.14 -1.52 -7.94
N ASP A 71 6.76 -1.89 -6.72
CA ASP A 71 5.50 -1.52 -6.10
C ASP A 71 5.46 -0.04 -5.68
N ILE A 72 4.35 0.62 -5.98
CA ILE A 72 4.08 2.00 -5.59
C ILE A 72 3.59 2.08 -4.14
N ASP A 73 3.07 1.00 -3.58
CA ASP A 73 2.60 0.97 -2.21
C ASP A 73 3.78 1.21 -1.23
N LEU A 74 4.98 0.71 -1.57
CA LEU A 74 6.25 1.07 -0.91
C LEU A 74 6.52 2.58 -0.92
N LEU A 75 6.32 3.25 -2.05
CA LEU A 75 6.55 4.69 -2.18
C LEU A 75 5.56 5.48 -1.32
N VAL A 76 4.30 5.06 -1.29
CA VAL A 76 3.26 5.69 -0.46
C VAL A 76 3.61 5.54 1.02
N LEU A 77 3.98 4.32 1.45
CA LEU A 77 4.38 4.04 2.83
C LEU A 77 5.63 4.82 3.23
N LEU A 78 6.65 4.85 2.38
CA LEU A 78 7.87 5.62 2.63
C LEU A 78 7.55 7.11 2.79
N THR A 79 6.72 7.69 1.92
CA THR A 79 6.36 9.11 1.97
C THR A 79 5.76 9.50 3.32
N VAL A 80 4.91 8.65 3.89
CA VAL A 80 4.23 8.94 5.16
C VAL A 80 5.10 8.58 6.37
N LEU A 81 5.69 7.38 6.38
CA LEU A 81 6.39 6.85 7.55
C LEU A 81 7.82 7.38 7.70
N THR A 82 8.46 7.85 6.62
CA THR A 82 9.84 8.38 6.67
C THR A 82 9.90 9.91 6.72
N SER A 83 8.80 10.60 7.03
CA SER A 83 8.69 12.07 6.96
C SER A 83 9.77 12.86 7.72
N THR A 84 10.48 12.22 8.66
CA THR A 84 11.61 12.80 9.41
C THR A 84 12.99 12.52 8.82
N HIS A 85 13.10 11.66 7.80
CA HIS A 85 14.35 11.15 7.24
C HIS A 85 14.51 11.55 5.76
N GLY A 86 15.10 12.71 5.50
CA GLY A 86 15.33 13.22 4.14
C GLY A 86 16.38 12.46 3.32
N ASN A 87 17.04 11.45 3.91
CA ASN A 87 18.06 10.63 3.26
C ASN A 87 17.55 9.27 2.76
N VAL A 88 16.24 9.02 2.81
CA VAL A 88 15.62 7.81 2.27
C VAL A 88 15.03 8.08 0.89
N PHE A 89 15.34 7.20 -0.07
CA PHE A 89 14.90 7.32 -1.46
C PHE A 89 14.29 6.01 -1.95
N PHE A 90 13.24 6.13 -2.75
CA PHE A 90 12.66 5.01 -3.47
C PHE A 90 13.22 4.96 -4.90
N GLN A 91 13.71 3.80 -5.32
CA GLN A 91 14.12 3.52 -6.69
C GLN A 91 13.13 2.54 -7.32
N LYS A 92 12.45 3.01 -8.36
CA LYS A 92 11.69 2.15 -9.26
C LYS A 92 12.58 1.70 -10.39
N CYS A 93 12.80 0.39 -10.50
CA CYS A 93 13.58 -0.18 -11.59
C CYS A 93 12.89 0.08 -12.94
N GLY A 94 13.67 0.52 -13.92
CA GLY A 94 13.22 0.65 -15.30
C GLY A 94 12.96 -0.71 -15.95
N ARG A 95 12.14 -0.73 -17.02
CA ARG A 95 11.86 -1.93 -17.81
C ARG A 95 12.31 -1.72 -19.26
N GLY A 96 13.15 -2.62 -19.76
CA GLY A 96 13.64 -2.57 -21.15
C GLY A 96 14.56 -1.36 -21.39
N LYS A 97 14.08 -0.37 -22.13
CA LYS A 97 14.85 0.86 -22.45
C LYS A 97 14.55 2.02 -21.50
N THR A 98 13.57 1.91 -20.63
CA THR A 98 13.28 2.97 -19.66
C THR A 98 14.32 2.94 -18.55
N PRO A 99 14.88 4.10 -18.17
CA PRO A 99 15.81 4.18 -17.05
C PRO A 99 15.09 4.02 -15.71
N ASP A 100 15.87 3.77 -14.67
CA ASP A 100 15.37 3.78 -13.30
C ASP A 100 14.85 5.17 -12.92
N SER A 101 13.77 5.18 -12.14
CA SER A 101 13.20 6.40 -11.57
C SER A 101 13.51 6.49 -10.09
N TYR A 102 13.81 7.70 -9.61
CA TYR A 102 14.18 7.97 -8.23
C TYR A 102 13.22 8.97 -7.61
N TYR A 103 12.72 8.65 -6.43
CA TYR A 103 11.77 9.48 -5.72
C TYR A 103 12.30 9.75 -4.32
N SER A 104 12.40 11.02 -3.96
CA SER A 104 12.66 11.40 -2.58
C SER A 104 11.33 11.41 -1.82
N THR A 105 11.39 10.94 -0.58
CA THR A 105 10.22 10.88 0.31
C THR A 105 9.75 12.28 0.73
N THR A 106 10.58 13.31 0.56
CA THR A 106 10.26 14.71 0.87
C THR A 106 9.65 15.48 -0.30
N THR A 107 9.62 14.91 -1.51
CA THR A 107 9.13 15.61 -2.71
C THR A 107 7.60 15.70 -2.78
N TYR A 108 6.89 14.84 -2.07
CA TYR A 108 5.43 14.80 -2.12
C TYR A 108 4.80 15.84 -1.19
N ASN A 109 3.85 16.59 -1.74
CA ASN A 109 3.25 17.79 -1.17
C ASN A 109 2.67 17.57 0.25
N HIS A 110 3.11 18.40 1.20
CA HIS A 110 2.72 18.42 2.61
C HIS A 110 1.22 18.61 2.88
N LYS A 111 0.39 18.85 1.85
CA LYS A 111 -1.05 19.05 2.04
C LYS A 111 -1.74 17.80 2.60
N PHE A 112 -1.21 16.61 2.33
CA PHE A 112 -1.65 15.37 2.96
C PHE A 112 -0.49 14.85 3.80
N SER A 113 -0.72 14.71 5.12
CA SER A 113 0.25 14.08 6.00
C SER A 113 -0.06 12.59 6.06
N ASN A 114 -0.51 12.11 7.21
CA ASN A 114 -0.92 10.72 7.41
C ASN A 114 -2.19 10.35 6.63
N GLU A 115 -2.96 11.34 6.15
CA GLU A 115 -4.18 11.14 5.36
C GLU A 115 -3.89 10.46 4.02
N LEU A 116 -2.67 10.54 3.49
CA LEU A 116 -2.29 9.85 2.26
C LEU A 116 -2.44 8.32 2.41
N LEU A 117 -2.09 7.75 3.57
CA LEU A 117 -2.33 6.33 3.85
C LEU A 117 -3.81 5.99 3.90
N VAL A 118 -4.63 6.88 4.47
CA VAL A 118 -6.08 6.69 4.52
C VAL A 118 -6.67 6.71 3.12
N ILE A 119 -6.26 7.69 2.30
CA ILE A 119 -6.68 7.80 0.89
C ILE A 119 -6.26 6.55 0.12
N HIS A 120 -5.04 6.08 0.31
CA HIS A 120 -4.53 4.89 -0.34
C HIS A 120 -5.34 3.64 0.05
N ALA A 121 -5.53 3.38 1.35
CA ALA A 121 -6.29 2.24 1.84
C ALA A 121 -7.76 2.28 1.38
N ILE A 122 -8.44 3.43 1.46
CA ILE A 122 -9.85 3.50 1.10
C ILE A 122 -10.09 3.50 -0.43
N SER A 123 -9.12 3.96 -1.22
CA SER A 123 -9.20 3.91 -2.68
C SER A 123 -8.87 2.54 -3.26
N GLY A 124 -8.13 1.72 -2.51
CA GLY A 124 -7.75 0.36 -2.85
C GLY A 124 -6.23 0.14 -2.75
N CYS A 125 -5.87 -0.96 -2.12
CA CYS A 125 -4.52 -1.55 -1.99
C CYS A 125 -4.67 -3.08 -1.91
N ASP A 126 -3.60 -3.83 -1.64
CA ASP A 126 -3.64 -5.31 -1.64
C ASP A 126 -4.73 -5.92 -0.75
N ILE A 127 -5.00 -5.31 0.41
CA ILE A 127 -6.01 -5.79 1.38
C ILE A 127 -7.39 -5.15 1.17
N THR A 128 -7.48 -4.07 0.40
CA THR A 128 -8.73 -3.33 0.19
C THR A 128 -9.11 -3.25 -1.28
N SER A 129 -10.30 -3.75 -1.60
CA SER A 129 -10.81 -3.73 -2.97
C SER A 129 -10.95 -2.31 -3.51
N ALA A 130 -10.47 -2.06 -4.73
CA ALA A 130 -10.78 -0.83 -5.44
C ALA A 130 -12.28 -0.73 -5.78
N LEU A 131 -12.84 0.48 -5.71
CA LEU A 131 -14.22 0.72 -6.12
C LEU A 131 -14.31 0.88 -7.64
N PHE A 132 -15.25 0.17 -8.26
CA PHE A 132 -15.36 0.14 -9.72
C PHE A 132 -15.59 1.54 -10.32
N GLY A 133 -14.70 1.95 -11.23
CA GLY A 133 -14.76 3.26 -11.87
C GLY A 133 -14.36 4.44 -10.98
N GLN A 134 -13.79 4.19 -9.80
CA GLN A 134 -13.27 5.22 -8.89
C GLN A 134 -11.74 5.08 -8.76
N GLY A 135 -10.99 5.84 -9.57
CA GLY A 135 -9.52 5.80 -9.51
C GLY A 135 -8.94 6.57 -8.32
N LYS A 136 -7.71 6.26 -7.90
CA LYS A 136 -6.97 6.93 -6.80
C LYS A 136 -6.96 8.46 -6.95
N ASN A 137 -6.77 8.98 -8.17
CA ASN A 137 -6.81 10.42 -8.46
C ASN A 137 -8.14 11.10 -8.12
N LYS A 138 -9.26 10.37 -8.22
CA LYS A 138 -10.57 10.90 -7.86
C LYS A 138 -10.69 11.09 -6.35
N PHE A 139 -10.13 10.17 -5.56
CA PHE A 139 -10.03 10.33 -4.11
C PHE A 139 -9.14 11.51 -3.74
N ILE A 140 -7.94 11.61 -4.32
CA ILE A 140 -7.05 12.77 -4.08
C ILE A 140 -7.78 14.07 -4.38
N SER A 141 -8.44 14.17 -5.54
CA SER A 141 -9.22 15.34 -5.93
C SER A 141 -10.38 15.64 -4.98
N LEU A 142 -11.04 14.60 -4.43
CA LEU A 142 -12.12 14.73 -3.47
C LEU A 142 -11.62 15.30 -2.13
N PHE A 143 -10.53 14.73 -1.61
CA PHE A 143 -9.90 15.19 -0.36
C PHE A 143 -9.28 16.59 -0.50
N LEU A 144 -8.80 16.97 -1.68
CA LEU A 144 -8.33 18.34 -1.96
C LEU A 144 -9.46 19.39 -1.94
N LYS A 145 -10.69 18.99 -2.28
CA LYS A 145 -11.86 19.89 -2.40
C LYS A 145 -12.67 20.02 -1.13
N HIS A 146 -12.63 19.01 -0.26
CA HIS A 146 -13.49 18.94 0.93
C HIS A 146 -12.65 18.76 2.18
N ASP A 147 -12.20 19.86 2.79
CA ASP A 147 -11.41 19.83 4.03
C ASP A 147 -12.12 19.09 5.17
N LYS A 148 -13.46 19.09 5.17
CA LYS A 148 -14.27 18.29 6.13
C LYS A 148 -14.00 16.79 6.03
N LEU A 149 -13.58 16.27 4.88
CA LEU A 149 -13.22 14.86 4.72
C LEU A 149 -11.87 14.54 5.35
N LEU A 150 -10.94 15.51 5.42
CA LEU A 150 -9.67 15.34 6.15
C LEU A 150 -9.92 15.12 7.64
N ASN A 151 -10.84 15.89 8.22
CA ASN A 151 -11.26 15.69 9.61
C ASN A 151 -11.90 14.31 9.83
N ARG A 152 -12.65 13.80 8.84
CA ARG A 152 -13.25 12.46 8.91
C ARG A 152 -12.19 11.35 8.75
N SER A 153 -11.15 11.57 7.93
CA SER A 153 -10.02 10.62 7.84
C SER A 153 -9.18 10.55 9.12
N ALA A 154 -9.22 11.58 9.99
CA ALA A 154 -8.54 11.52 11.28
C ALA A 154 -9.05 10.36 12.16
N THR A 155 -10.32 9.95 12.00
CA THR A 155 -10.85 8.74 12.64
C THR A 155 -10.06 7.49 12.25
N PHE A 156 -9.61 7.40 11.00
CA PHE A 156 -8.84 6.25 10.52
C PHE A 156 -7.44 6.19 11.09
N LEU A 157 -6.91 7.33 11.51
CA LEU A 157 -5.60 7.46 12.15
C LEU A 157 -5.67 7.19 13.66
N ASN A 158 -6.85 7.29 14.28
CA ASN A 158 -7.03 7.08 15.71
C ASN A 158 -7.06 5.58 16.06
N PRO A 159 -6.08 5.05 16.84
CA PRO A 159 -6.06 3.67 17.25
C PRO A 159 -7.17 3.31 18.26
N GLN A 160 -7.87 4.29 18.83
CA GLN A 160 -8.99 4.04 19.76
C GLN A 160 -10.36 4.28 19.12
N ALA A 161 -10.41 4.50 17.80
CA ALA A 161 -11.68 4.67 17.10
C ALA A 161 -12.58 3.43 17.26
N THR A 162 -13.87 3.67 17.50
CA THR A 162 -14.85 2.59 17.57
C THR A 162 -15.26 2.15 16.16
N THR A 163 -15.86 0.96 16.06
CA THR A 163 -16.37 0.45 14.78
C THR A 163 -17.36 1.41 14.15
N GLU A 164 -18.24 1.99 14.96
CA GLU A 164 -19.30 2.91 14.53
C GLU A 164 -18.72 4.21 13.97
N GLN A 165 -17.68 4.75 14.63
CA GLN A 165 -16.98 5.95 14.15
C GLN A 165 -16.29 5.70 12.81
N VAL A 166 -15.64 4.54 12.66
CA VAL A 166 -14.95 4.16 11.42
C VAL A 166 -15.94 3.94 10.27
N THR A 167 -17.03 3.21 10.53
CA THR A 167 -18.06 2.96 9.52
C THR A 167 -18.74 4.25 9.09
N GLU A 168 -19.10 5.11 10.04
CA GLU A 168 -19.69 6.43 9.74
C GLU A 168 -18.71 7.30 8.94
N ALA A 169 -17.44 7.39 9.35
CA ALA A 169 -16.44 8.18 8.63
C ALA A 169 -16.23 7.66 7.20
N GLY A 170 -16.12 6.34 7.03
CA GLY A 170 -15.94 5.70 5.72
C GLY A 170 -17.14 5.87 4.80
N GLU A 171 -18.36 5.65 5.30
CA GLU A 171 -19.59 5.90 4.54
C GLU A 171 -19.66 7.35 4.05
N ASN A 172 -19.35 8.31 4.93
CA ASN A 172 -19.36 9.72 4.58
C ASN A 172 -18.37 10.07 3.47
N VAL A 173 -17.18 9.46 3.47
CA VAL A 173 -16.23 9.61 2.34
C VAL A 173 -16.82 9.05 1.05
N LEU A 174 -17.51 7.90 1.12
CA LEU A 174 -18.13 7.28 -0.05
C LEU A 174 -19.35 8.06 -0.57
N VAL A 175 -20.19 8.61 0.31
CA VAL A 175 -21.29 9.51 -0.07
C VAL A 175 -20.74 10.68 -0.89
N ALA A 176 -19.67 11.32 -0.42
CA ALA A 176 -19.02 12.41 -1.14
C ALA A 176 -18.40 11.95 -2.48
N LEU A 177 -17.76 10.78 -2.52
CA LEU A 177 -17.16 10.21 -3.74
C LEU A 177 -18.19 9.98 -4.86
N TYR A 178 -19.41 9.57 -4.48
CA TYR A 178 -20.52 9.36 -5.40
C TYR A 178 -21.38 10.63 -5.62
N GLY A 179 -20.92 11.78 -5.12
CA GLY A 179 -21.49 13.10 -5.41
C GLY A 179 -22.69 13.49 -4.56
N GLY A 180 -22.92 12.81 -3.43
CA GLY A 180 -23.88 13.25 -2.43
C GLY A 180 -23.27 14.12 -1.35
N ASP A 181 -24.13 14.74 -0.55
CA ASP A 181 -23.74 15.49 0.65
C ASP A 181 -23.77 14.59 1.90
N PRO A 182 -22.61 14.31 2.54
CA PRO A 182 -22.54 13.48 3.74
C PRO A 182 -23.31 14.01 4.96
N ALA A 183 -23.74 15.28 4.96
CA ALA A 183 -24.54 15.83 6.04
C ALA A 183 -26.04 15.51 5.91
N THR A 184 -26.50 15.18 4.71
CA THR A 184 -27.94 15.11 4.40
C THR A 184 -28.36 13.83 3.67
N GLN A 185 -27.41 13.10 3.09
CA GLN A 185 -27.69 11.94 2.26
C GLN A 185 -26.94 10.70 2.74
N ASN A 186 -27.50 9.52 2.46
CA ASN A 186 -26.87 8.22 2.70
C ASN A 186 -26.63 7.45 1.40
N LEU A 187 -25.85 6.37 1.49
CA LEU A 187 -25.46 5.56 0.34
C LEU A 187 -26.65 4.84 -0.32
N ASP A 188 -27.62 4.36 0.46
CA ASP A 188 -28.75 3.61 -0.08
C ASP A 188 -29.67 4.51 -0.91
N GLU A 189 -29.93 5.74 -0.47
CA GLU A 189 -30.64 6.76 -1.24
C GLU A 189 -29.89 7.11 -2.54
N LEU A 190 -28.57 7.37 -2.44
CA LEU A 190 -27.74 7.64 -3.61
C LEU A 190 -27.74 6.47 -4.59
N ARG A 191 -27.69 5.25 -4.08
CA ARG A 191 -27.71 4.02 -4.86
C ARG A 191 -29.03 3.87 -5.59
N TYR A 192 -30.15 4.09 -4.90
CA TYR A 192 -31.49 4.06 -5.49
C TYR A 192 -31.64 5.12 -6.59
N HIS A 193 -31.28 6.37 -6.31
CA HIS A 193 -31.34 7.44 -7.31
C HIS A 193 -30.45 7.17 -8.53
N SER A 194 -29.25 6.64 -8.30
CA SER A 194 -28.34 6.24 -9.37
C SER A 194 -28.91 5.10 -10.21
N PHE A 195 -29.56 4.13 -9.57
CA PHE A 195 -30.22 3.02 -10.23
C PHE A 195 -31.39 3.49 -11.10
N VAL A 196 -32.29 4.32 -10.57
CA VAL A 196 -33.43 4.87 -11.33
C VAL A 196 -32.94 5.63 -12.57
N LYS A 197 -31.90 6.47 -12.42
CA LYS A 197 -31.27 7.18 -13.55
C LYS A 197 -30.61 6.24 -14.56
N ALA A 198 -30.04 5.13 -14.09
CA ALA A 198 -29.38 4.15 -14.95
C ALA A 198 -30.40 3.28 -15.71
N ALA A 199 -31.49 2.86 -15.05
CA ALA A 199 -32.55 2.03 -15.62
C ALA A 199 -33.29 2.72 -16.78
N ALA A 200 -33.29 4.06 -16.82
CA ALA A 200 -33.80 4.82 -17.96
C ALA A 200 -32.92 4.75 -19.22
N LYS A 201 -31.70 4.18 -19.14
CA LYS A 201 -30.75 4.10 -20.26
C LYS A 201 -30.80 2.73 -20.93
N THR A 202 -30.58 2.69 -22.24
CA THR A 202 -30.54 1.45 -23.04
C THR A 202 -29.35 0.54 -22.71
N LYS A 203 -28.25 1.12 -22.21
CA LYS A 203 -27.07 0.40 -21.70
C LYS A 203 -26.60 1.07 -20.43
N PHE A 204 -26.45 0.29 -19.36
CA PHE A 204 -25.86 0.75 -18.11
C PHE A 204 -25.09 -0.39 -17.44
N ASN A 205 -24.09 -0.04 -16.64
CA ASN A 205 -23.31 -1.01 -15.88
C ASN A 205 -23.64 -0.86 -14.39
N LEU A 206 -24.23 -1.91 -13.81
CA LEU A 206 -24.60 -1.97 -12.39
C LEU A 206 -23.41 -1.80 -11.44
N ALA A 207 -22.20 -2.14 -11.86
CA ALA A 207 -21.00 -2.00 -11.04
C ALA A 207 -20.63 -0.53 -10.75
N ARG A 208 -21.18 0.44 -11.51
CA ARG A 208 -20.96 1.87 -11.26
C ARG A 208 -21.86 2.47 -10.19
N LEU A 209 -22.82 1.70 -9.68
CA LEU A 209 -23.68 2.18 -8.61
C LEU A 209 -22.88 2.35 -7.31
N PRO A 210 -23.23 3.33 -6.45
CA PRO A 210 -22.70 3.42 -5.10
C PRO A 210 -22.83 2.07 -4.37
N PRO A 211 -21.85 1.66 -3.54
CA PRO A 211 -21.98 0.43 -2.75
C PRO A 211 -23.19 0.50 -1.83
N THR A 212 -23.69 -0.65 -1.38
CA THR A 212 -24.66 -0.69 -0.29
C THR A 212 -24.00 -0.23 1.01
N THR A 213 -24.81 0.22 1.97
CA THR A 213 -24.33 0.60 3.32
C THR A 213 -23.45 -0.51 3.92
N ASP A 214 -23.93 -1.76 4.00
CA ASP A 214 -23.14 -2.88 4.54
C ASP A 214 -21.78 -3.08 3.84
N ALA A 215 -21.74 -2.98 2.51
CA ALA A 215 -20.50 -3.14 1.75
C ALA A 215 -19.52 -2.00 2.01
N ALA A 216 -20.04 -0.78 2.13
CA ALA A 216 -19.27 0.41 2.48
C ALA A 216 -18.68 0.30 3.90
N GLN A 217 -19.46 -0.17 4.87
CA GLN A 217 -19.00 -0.39 6.24
C GLN A 217 -17.84 -1.39 6.30
N LEU A 218 -17.99 -2.55 5.64
CA LEU A 218 -16.93 -3.55 5.58
C LEU A 218 -15.67 -3.02 4.88
N HIS A 219 -15.84 -2.24 3.81
CA HIS A 219 -14.73 -1.60 3.11
C HIS A 219 -13.99 -0.60 4.00
N ALA A 220 -14.74 0.22 4.75
CA ALA A 220 -14.20 1.16 5.72
C ALA A 220 -13.42 0.45 6.84
N MET A 221 -13.98 -0.62 7.40
CA MET A 221 -13.32 -1.38 8.46
C MET A 221 -12.02 -2.06 7.98
N ARG A 222 -12.00 -2.64 6.77
CA ARG A 222 -10.78 -3.18 6.17
C ARG A 222 -9.73 -2.10 5.94
N SER A 223 -10.15 -0.94 5.44
CA SER A 223 -9.26 0.21 5.22
C SER A 223 -8.67 0.70 6.55
N TYR A 224 -9.49 0.76 7.61
CA TYR A 224 -9.03 1.09 8.94
C TYR A 224 -8.02 0.07 9.48
N HIS A 225 -8.32 -1.23 9.38
CA HIS A 225 -7.39 -2.27 9.78
C HIS A 225 -6.03 -2.09 9.11
N GLN A 226 -6.00 -1.88 7.79
CA GLN A 226 -4.77 -1.71 7.03
C GLN A 226 -3.98 -0.47 7.47
N VAL A 227 -4.65 0.68 7.62
CA VAL A 227 -4.01 1.91 8.12
C VAL A 227 -3.39 1.68 9.49
N GLN A 228 -4.11 1.01 10.39
CA GLN A 228 -3.62 0.72 11.74
C GLN A 228 -2.43 -0.24 11.73
N THR A 229 -2.46 -1.28 10.88
CA THR A 229 -1.32 -2.19 10.66
C THR A 229 -0.08 -1.43 10.20
N TRP A 230 -0.19 -0.49 9.25
CA TRP A 230 0.94 0.33 8.80
C TRP A 230 1.52 1.23 9.90
N PHE A 231 0.71 1.67 10.86
CA PHE A 231 1.18 2.38 12.05
C PHE A 231 1.64 1.46 13.19
N GLY A 232 1.67 0.14 12.99
CA GLY A 232 2.09 -0.84 13.99
C GLY A 232 1.06 -1.08 15.10
N ASN A 233 -0.19 -0.63 14.93
CA ASN A 233 -1.28 -0.84 15.87
C ASN A 233 -1.98 -2.18 15.56
N GLU A 234 -1.82 -3.16 16.44
CA GLU A 234 -2.47 -4.46 16.27
C GLU A 234 -4.00 -4.34 16.40
N LYS A 235 -4.72 -4.92 15.43
CA LYS A 235 -6.18 -4.98 15.39
C LYS A 235 -6.61 -6.42 15.17
N ASP A 236 -7.66 -6.86 15.86
CA ASP A 236 -8.21 -8.20 15.63
C ASP A 236 -8.83 -8.28 14.22
N PRO A 237 -8.28 -9.10 13.30
CA PRO A 237 -8.78 -9.15 11.93
C PRO A 237 -10.18 -9.77 11.84
N LEU A 238 -10.59 -10.59 12.82
CA LEU A 238 -11.96 -11.12 12.88
C LEU A 238 -12.98 -10.02 13.13
N LYS A 239 -12.60 -9.02 13.94
CA LYS A 239 -13.46 -7.87 14.23
C LYS A 239 -13.47 -6.86 13.09
N TRP A 240 -12.31 -6.58 12.48
CA TRP A 240 -12.13 -5.43 11.60
C TRP A 240 -12.04 -5.76 10.10
N ALA A 241 -11.62 -6.96 9.70
CA ALA A 241 -11.50 -7.31 8.29
C ALA A 241 -12.75 -8.01 7.72
N GLY A 242 -13.73 -8.35 8.57
CA GLY A 242 -14.94 -9.09 8.15
C GLY A 242 -14.64 -10.50 7.63
N CYS A 243 -13.47 -11.04 7.98
CA CYS A 243 -12.99 -12.32 7.48
C CYS A 243 -13.73 -13.49 8.14
N THR A 244 -14.16 -14.45 7.32
CA THR A 244 -14.64 -15.76 7.84
C THR A 244 -13.51 -16.49 8.57
N LEU A 245 -13.83 -17.46 9.45
CA LEU A 245 -12.83 -18.23 10.23
C LEU A 245 -11.65 -18.78 9.39
N HIS A 246 -11.88 -19.05 8.09
CA HIS A 246 -10.88 -19.53 7.13
C HIS A 246 -9.93 -18.41 6.66
N GLN A 247 -10.45 -17.23 6.27
CA GLN A 247 -9.63 -16.04 5.99
C GLN A 247 -8.92 -15.53 7.26
N ALA A 248 -9.58 -15.65 8.41
CA ALA A 248 -8.99 -15.37 9.71
C ALA A 248 -8.01 -16.46 10.18
N SER A 249 -7.87 -17.59 9.48
CA SER A 249 -6.84 -18.60 9.78
C SER A 249 -5.52 -18.26 9.09
N PHE A 250 -5.59 -17.69 7.88
CA PHE A 250 -4.49 -16.99 7.22
C PHE A 250 -3.97 -15.87 8.13
N LEU A 251 -4.87 -15.01 8.63
CA LEU A 251 -4.55 -13.94 9.58
C LEU A 251 -4.29 -14.42 11.03
N ARG A 252 -4.60 -15.68 11.42
CA ARG A 252 -4.30 -16.23 12.77
C ARG A 252 -2.95 -16.92 12.87
N ASN A 253 -2.41 -17.41 11.74
CA ASN A 253 -1.05 -17.93 11.71
C ASN A 253 0.00 -16.83 12.01
N GLN A 254 -0.40 -15.56 12.00
CA GLN A 254 0.28 -14.40 12.61
C GLN A 254 0.67 -14.59 14.08
N ARG A 255 -0.05 -15.44 14.85
CA ARG A 255 0.01 -15.42 16.33
C ARG A 255 1.04 -16.35 16.97
N ARG A 256 1.74 -17.24 16.25
CA ARG A 256 2.44 -18.36 16.92
C ARG A 256 3.92 -18.16 17.27
N ILE A 257 4.59 -17.08 16.87
CA ILE A 257 6.04 -16.90 17.16
C ILE A 257 6.41 -15.46 17.56
N GLN A 258 5.55 -14.75 18.31
CA GLN A 258 5.99 -13.53 19.01
C GLN A 258 6.58 -13.80 20.41
N HIS A 259 6.45 -15.03 20.94
CA HIS A 259 6.84 -15.35 22.32
C HIS A 259 8.07 -16.26 22.50
N GLN A 260 8.82 -16.57 21.45
CA GLN A 260 10.11 -17.26 21.60
C GLN A 260 11.16 -16.71 20.65
N SER A 261 11.91 -15.68 21.06
CA SER A 261 13.35 -15.79 21.36
C SER A 261 13.99 -14.42 21.66
N PRO A 262 15.07 -14.39 22.48
CA PRO A 262 15.61 -13.18 23.09
C PRO A 262 16.74 -12.53 22.25
N SER A 263 16.92 -11.22 22.46
CA SER A 263 18.14 -10.43 22.23
C SER A 263 19.13 -10.95 21.17
N PHE A 264 19.01 -10.50 19.92
CA PHE A 264 20.14 -10.53 18.99
C PHE A 264 20.16 -9.26 18.13
N ASN A 265 21.27 -8.52 18.25
CA ASN A 265 21.61 -7.36 17.45
C ASN A 265 21.88 -7.78 16.00
N ALA A 266 21.13 -7.27 15.03
CA ALA A 266 21.45 -7.36 13.60
C ALA A 266 20.76 -6.24 12.82
N PHE A 267 21.54 -5.35 12.20
CA PHE A 267 21.07 -4.19 11.43
C PHE A 267 22.15 -3.78 10.36
N PRO A 268 21.80 -3.10 9.24
CA PRO A 268 21.44 -3.67 7.91
C PRO A 268 21.69 -2.68 6.69
N VAL A 269 20.93 -2.80 5.58
CA VAL A 269 20.65 -1.83 4.47
C VAL A 269 21.81 -1.21 3.67
N LEU A 270 21.65 -1.19 2.34
CA LEU A 270 22.58 -0.57 1.39
C LEU A 270 22.84 0.89 1.71
N ALA A 271 24.07 1.13 2.13
CA ALA A 271 24.65 2.44 2.25
C ALA A 271 26.03 2.45 1.61
N LYS A 272 26.27 3.42 0.74
CA LYS A 272 27.59 3.63 0.15
C LYS A 272 28.38 4.60 1.03
N LYS A 273 29.34 4.06 1.79
CA LYS A 273 30.64 4.73 2.03
C LYS A 273 31.72 3.79 1.51
N SER A 274 32.48 4.25 0.51
CA SER A 274 33.77 3.71 0.05
C SER A 274 33.98 2.18 0.22
N CYS A 275 33.65 1.43 -0.84
CA CYS A 275 34.08 0.07 -1.18
C CYS A 275 33.97 -1.08 -0.14
N GLU A 276 33.36 -2.18 -0.62
CA GLU A 276 33.24 -3.56 -0.08
C GLU A 276 32.06 -3.88 0.89
N ASN A 277 31.05 -4.62 0.35
CA ASN A 277 29.87 -5.31 0.96
C ASN A 277 28.57 -4.51 1.23
N PRO A 278 27.39 -5.16 1.40
CA PRO A 278 26.64 -6.04 0.48
C PRO A 278 25.17 -5.57 0.24
N MET A 279 24.49 -6.06 -0.83
CA MET A 279 23.11 -5.66 -1.21
C MET A 279 22.01 -6.48 -0.52
N PRO A 280 21.14 -5.98 0.38
CA PRO A 280 20.02 -6.76 0.93
C PRO A 280 18.87 -6.95 -0.06
N VAL A 281 18.23 -8.12 0.00
CA VAL A 281 17.02 -8.47 -0.76
C VAL A 281 16.01 -9.06 0.21
N ILE A 282 14.78 -8.54 0.19
CA ILE A 282 13.64 -9.07 0.94
C ILE A 282 12.77 -9.85 -0.06
N LEU A 283 12.29 -11.03 0.36
CA LEU A 283 11.54 -11.94 -0.51
C LEU A 283 10.08 -11.99 -0.09
N ASP A 284 9.19 -11.60 -0.99
CA ASP A 284 7.73 -11.64 -0.84
C ASP A 284 7.10 -12.94 -1.35
N ASN A 285 5.91 -13.25 -0.85
CA ASN A 285 5.17 -14.49 -1.13
C ASN A 285 3.91 -14.34 -1.99
N GLU A 286 3.51 -13.13 -2.40
CA GLU A 286 2.30 -12.94 -3.20
C GLU A 286 2.55 -12.11 -4.47
N SER A 287 1.82 -12.45 -5.53
CA SER A 287 1.89 -11.80 -6.84
C SER A 287 0.52 -11.82 -7.49
N GLU A 288 -0.09 -10.65 -7.71
CA GLU A 288 -1.03 -10.41 -8.81
C GLU A 288 -0.75 -9.03 -9.43
N GLU A 289 -0.71 -9.00 -10.76
CA GLU A 289 -0.21 -7.89 -11.57
C GLU A 289 -1.40 -7.04 -12.08
N GLY A 290 -1.29 -5.72 -11.99
CA GLY A 290 -2.26 -4.77 -12.54
C GLY A 290 -1.58 -3.68 -13.36
N ASP A 291 -2.02 -3.49 -14.61
CA ASP A 291 -1.46 -2.54 -15.58
C ASP A 291 -1.45 -1.09 -15.09
N ALA A 292 -0.31 -0.41 -15.30
CA ALA A 292 -0.11 1.01 -14.99
C ALA A 292 -0.64 1.92 -16.13
N PRO A 293 -1.28 3.07 -15.82
CA PRO A 293 -1.61 4.08 -16.81
C PRO A 293 -0.40 4.95 -17.18
N ALA A 294 -0.43 5.50 -18.41
CA ALA A 294 0.62 6.33 -18.99
C ALA A 294 0.85 7.67 -18.25
N PRO A 295 2.06 8.28 -18.33
CA PRO A 295 2.35 9.58 -17.74
C PRO A 295 1.60 10.70 -18.49
N ILE A 296 1.06 11.66 -17.75
CA ILE A 296 0.55 12.93 -18.29
C ILE A 296 1.62 13.98 -18.03
N ASP A 297 2.08 14.65 -19.10
CA ASP A 297 2.96 15.81 -19.04
C ASP A 297 2.29 16.95 -18.26
N MET A 298 2.93 17.37 -17.16
CA MET A 298 2.58 18.60 -16.47
C MET A 298 3.45 19.72 -17.02
N VAL A 299 2.76 20.72 -17.56
CA VAL A 299 3.29 21.93 -18.21
C VAL A 299 4.21 22.70 -17.25
N ASP A 300 5.45 22.96 -17.67
CA ASP A 300 6.36 23.89 -17.03
C ASP A 300 5.82 25.32 -17.19
N GLU A 301 5.45 25.96 -16.08
CA GLU A 301 5.27 27.41 -16.02
C GLU A 301 6.64 28.02 -15.68
N GLN A 302 7.35 28.47 -16.71
CA GLN A 302 8.62 29.19 -16.56
C GLN A 302 8.34 30.57 -15.96
N LEU A 303 8.87 30.82 -14.76
CA LEU A 303 9.08 32.17 -14.24
C LEU A 303 10.25 32.78 -15.01
N GLU A 304 9.96 33.74 -15.89
CA GLU A 304 10.95 34.70 -16.37
C GLU A 304 11.13 35.80 -15.31
N CYS A 305 12.33 35.88 -14.76
CA CYS A 305 12.81 37.05 -14.04
C CYS A 305 13.15 38.13 -15.09
N GLU A 306 12.41 39.23 -15.12
CA GLU A 306 12.88 40.46 -15.77
C GLU A 306 13.56 41.36 -14.74
N ASP A 307 14.80 41.69 -15.08
CA ASP A 307 15.70 42.53 -14.32
C ASP A 307 15.27 44.01 -14.29
N ILE A 308 15.70 44.64 -13.21
CA ILE A 308 15.57 46.04 -12.85
C ILE A 308 16.37 46.94 -13.82
N GLU A 309 15.70 47.94 -14.40
CA GLU A 309 16.13 49.35 -14.41
C GLU A 309 14.95 50.31 -14.63
#